data_AF-A0A953WIU5-F1
#
_entry.id   AF-A0A953WIU5-F1
#
_cell.length_a   1.000
_cell.length_b   1.000
_cell.length_c   1.000
_cell.angle_alpha   90.00
_cell.angle_beta   90.00
_cell.angle_gamma   90.00
#
_symmetry.space_group_name_H-M   'P 1'
#
loop_
_entity.id
_entity.type
_entity.pdbx_description
1 polymer ?
#
loop_
_entity_poly.entity_id
_entity_poly.type
_entity_poly.pdbx_seq_one_letter_code
_entity_poly.pdbx_strand_id
1 'polypeptide(L)' 'MADMTYEEQLAARACAEEIGLWTPGDEHDACGVGLIVALDGEPRREIVELAIKSLKAVWHRGAVDADGKTG' A
#
# COMPACT_ATOMS: atom_id res chain seq x y z
N MET A 1 -7.47 12.59 -16.74
CA MET A 1 -8.08 11.55 -15.88
C MET A 1 -7.44 11.73 -14.51
N ALA A 2 -8.25 12.23 -13.55
CA ALA A 2 -7.92 12.66 -12.18
C ALA A 2 -6.95 13.86 -12.05
N ASP A 3 -7.51 15.07 -11.96
CA ASP A 3 -6.85 16.22 -11.32
C ASP A 3 -7.85 16.79 -10.30
N MET A 4 -8.08 16.02 -9.23
CA MET A 4 -8.96 16.41 -8.11
C MET A 4 -8.12 17.09 -7.05
N THR A 5 -8.51 18.30 -6.67
CA THR A 5 -7.86 19.09 -5.62
C THR A 5 -8.07 18.46 -4.23
N TYR A 6 -7.20 18.79 -3.29
CA TYR A 6 -7.25 18.25 -1.93
C TYR A 6 -8.57 18.60 -1.19
N GLU A 7 -9.11 19.80 -1.42
CA GLU A 7 -10.38 20.24 -0.84
C GLU A 7 -11.57 19.41 -1.36
N GLU A 8 -11.56 19.05 -2.64
CA GLU A 8 -12.58 18.18 -3.24
C GLU A 8 -12.50 16.75 -2.66
N GLN A 9 -11.29 16.26 -2.35
CA GLN A 9 -11.10 14.96 -1.71
C GLN A 9 -11.64 14.95 -0.27
N LEU A 10 -11.45 16.03 0.49
CA LEU A 10 -11.98 16.19 1.84
C LEU A 10 -13.51 16.23 1.85
N ALA A 11 -14.11 17.02 0.95
CA ALA A 11 -15.56 17.12 0.82
C ALA A 11 -16.19 15.77 0.43
N ALA A 12 -15.56 15.03 -0.49
CA ALA A 12 -16.02 13.70 -0.89
C ALA A 12 -15.98 12.69 0.28
N ARG A 13 -14.93 12.71 1.10
CA ARG A 13 -14.82 11.86 2.31
C ARG A 13 -15.87 12.20 3.35
N ALA A 14 -16.06 13.48 3.66
CA ALA A 14 -17.06 13.93 4.63
C ALA A 14 -18.49 13.55 4.20
N CYS A 15 -18.81 13.73 2.92
CA CYS A 15 -20.09 13.30 2.37
C CYS A 15 -20.26 11.78 2.51
N ALA A 16 -19.23 11.00 2.15
CA ALA A 16 -19.26 9.54 2.24
C ALA A 16 -19.47 9.04 3.69
N GLU A 17 -18.91 9.75 4.68
CA GLU A 17 -19.12 9.49 6.11
C GLU A 17 -20.54 9.85 6.57
N GLU A 18 -21.06 10.99 6.14
CA GLU A 18 -22.42 11.44 6.48
C GLU A 18 -23.51 10.48 5.98
N ILE A 19 -23.35 9.95 4.76
CA ILE A 19 -24.30 9.00 4.17
C ILE A 19 -24.01 7.53 4.50
N GLY A 20 -23.01 7.28 5.36
CA GLY A 20 -22.64 5.95 5.84
C GLY A 20 -22.06 5.01 4.77
N LEU A 21 -21.51 5.54 3.66
CA LEU A 21 -20.84 4.74 2.63
C LEU A 21 -19.39 4.39 2.99
N TRP A 22 -18.75 5.18 3.86
CA TRP A 22 -17.36 5.00 4.27
C TRP A 22 -17.12 5.64 5.63
N THR A 23 -16.29 5.03 6.47
CA THR A 23 -15.77 5.61 7.70
C THR A 23 -14.25 5.51 7.70
N PRO A 24 -13.52 6.37 8.45
CA PRO A 24 -12.06 6.25 8.54
C PRO A 24 -11.57 4.89 9.06
N GLY A 25 -12.43 4.12 9.75
CA GLY A 25 -12.12 2.76 10.22
C GLY A 25 -12.25 1.66 9.16
N ASP A 26 -12.87 1.95 8.00
CA ASP A 26 -12.98 1.02 6.88
C ASP A 26 -11.69 0.97 6.05
N GLU A 27 -10.77 1.91 6.27
CA GLU A 27 -9.41 1.84 5.75
C GLU A 27 -8.63 0.76 6.48
N HIS A 28 -8.39 -0.34 5.75
CA HIS A 28 -7.56 -1.43 6.23
C HIS A 28 -6.11 -1.23 5.79
N ASP A 29 -5.18 -1.70 6.65
CA ASP A 29 -3.76 -1.78 6.32
C ASP A 29 -3.58 -2.56 5.01
N ALA A 30 -2.94 -1.95 4.01
CA ALA A 30 -2.44 -2.68 2.86
C ALA A 30 -1.42 -3.73 3.34
N CYS A 31 -1.38 -4.90 2.70
CA CYS A 31 -0.48 -6.03 2.97
C CYS A 31 1.04 -5.72 2.86
N GLY A 32 1.43 -4.44 2.86
CA GLY A 32 2.77 -3.91 2.69
C GLY A 32 2.97 -3.40 1.26
N VAL A 33 3.28 -2.11 1.11
CA VAL A 33 3.77 -1.54 -0.14
C VAL A 33 5.09 -0.82 0.14
N GLY A 34 6.01 -0.82 -0.81
CA GLY A 34 7.31 -0.17 -0.67
C GLY A 34 7.94 0.14 -2.02
N LEU A 35 8.78 1.17 -2.04
CA LEU A 35 9.48 1.63 -3.23
C LEU A 35 10.97 1.78 -2.93
N ILE A 36 11.80 1.27 -3.84
CA ILE A 36 13.26 1.41 -3.76
C ILE A 36 13.73 1.97 -5.10
N VAL A 37 14.48 3.07 -5.05
CA VAL A 37 14.93 3.80 -6.23
C VAL A 37 16.41 4.16 -6.10
N ALA A 38 17.13 3.99 -7.22
CA ALA A 38 18.44 4.55 -7.44
C ALA A 38 18.30 6.05 -7.78
N LEU A 39 18.79 6.95 -6.92
CA LEU A 39 18.63 8.41 -7.12
C LEU A 39 19.40 8.94 -8.33
N ASP A 40 20.46 8.24 -8.73
CA ASP A 40 21.25 8.53 -9.93
C ASP A 40 20.61 8.00 -11.23
N GLY A 41 19.52 7.22 -11.12
CA GLY A 41 18.83 6.63 -12.26
C GLY A 41 19.53 5.42 -12.87
N GLU A 42 20.68 5.00 -12.36
CA GLU A 42 21.46 3.92 -12.94
C GLU A 42 20.92 2.54 -12.52
N PRO A 43 20.67 1.63 -13.48
CA PRO A 43 20.13 0.31 -13.20
C PRO A 43 21.17 -0.56 -12.48
N ARG A 44 20.77 -1.14 -11.34
CA ARG A 44 21.64 -2.01 -10.53
C ARG A 44 20.87 -3.20 -9.96
N ARG A 45 21.50 -4.39 -9.99
CA ARG A 45 20.93 -5.63 -9.45
C ARG A 45 20.60 -5.53 -7.97
N GLU A 46 21.38 -4.74 -7.23
CA GLU A 46 21.21 -4.46 -5.81
C GLU A 46 19.81 -3.95 -5.46
N ILE A 47 19.17 -3.10 -6.29
CA ILE A 47 17.80 -2.63 -6.02
C ILE A 47 16.83 -3.80 -5.93
N VAL A 48 16.98 -4.79 -6.83
CA VAL A 48 16.13 -5.99 -6.83
C VAL A 48 16.42 -6.87 -5.61
N GLU A 49 17.67 -6.93 -5.14
CA GLU A 49 18.02 -7.68 -3.92
C GLU A 49 17.41 -7.06 -2.68
N LEU A 50 17.49 -5.73 -2.58
CA LEU A 50 16.86 -4.97 -1.51
C LEU A 50 15.34 -5.14 -1.55
N ALA A 51 14.71 -5.11 -2.74
CA ALA A 51 13.27 -5.33 -2.88
C ALA A 51 12.86 -6.71 -2.38
N ILE A 52 13.58 -7.77 -2.77
CA ILE A 52 13.31 -9.14 -2.29
C ILE A 52 13.50 -9.23 -0.78
N LYS A 53 14.53 -8.60 -0.21
CA LYS A 53 14.78 -8.57 1.23
C LYS A 53 13.62 -7.91 1.98
N SER A 54 13.09 -6.80 1.45
CA SER A 54 11.93 -6.10 2.02
C SER A 54 10.66 -6.95 1.98
N LEU A 55 10.38 -7.63 0.86
CA LEU A 55 9.22 -8.52 0.74
C LEU A 55 9.28 -9.70 1.73
N LYS A 56 10.47 -10.21 2.05
CA LYS A 56 10.63 -11.24 3.08
C LYS A 56 10.33 -10.76 4.51
N ALA A 57 10.14 -9.46 4.74
CA ALA A 57 9.87 -8.90 6.07
C ALA A 57 8.38 -8.62 6.34
N VAL A 58 7.48 -8.79 5.36
CA VAL A 58 6.06 -8.43 5.50
C VAL A 58 5.11 -9.60 5.82
N TRP A 59 5.64 -10.82 6.00
CA TRP A 59 4.83 -12.03 6.25
C TRP A 59 3.88 -11.92 7.45
N HIS A 60 4.20 -11.10 8.46
CA HIS A 60 3.37 -10.88 9.64
C HIS A 60 2.07 -10.09 9.35
N ARG A 61 1.94 -9.52 8.14
CA ARG A 61 0.76 -8.77 7.67
C ARG A 61 -0.05 -9.52 6.62
N GLY A 62 0.34 -10.75 6.26
CA GLY A 62 -0.36 -11.59 5.30
C GLY A 62 -1.22 -12.64 5.98
N ALA A 63 -2.27 -13.09 5.28
CA ALA A 63 -2.90 -14.37 5.63
C ALA A 63 -1.88 -15.50 5.41
N VAL A 64 -1.79 -16.43 6.34
CA VAL A 64 -0.90 -17.59 6.25
C VAL A 64 -1.77 -18.84 6.26
N ASP A 65 -1.72 -19.63 5.19
CA ASP A 65 -2.44 -20.90 5.14
C ASP A 65 -1.73 -21.98 5.98
N ALA A 66 -2.46 -22.99 6.42
CA ALA A 66 -1.98 -24.05 7.29
C ALA A 66 -0.90 -24.93 6.63
N ASP A 67 -0.80 -24.91 5.29
CA ASP A 67 0.23 -25.63 4.54
C ASP A 67 1.61 -24.96 4.59
N GLY A 68 1.69 -23.70 5.06
CA GLY A 68 2.90 -22.89 5.15
C GLY A 68 3.54 -22.53 3.81
N LYS A 69 2.82 -22.72 2.69
CA LYS A 69 3.29 -22.45 1.32
C LYS A 69 2.44 -21.41 0.63
N THR A 70 1.15 -21.38 0.93
CA THR A 70 0.18 -20.50 0.32
C THR A 70 0.07 -19.21 1.13
N GLY A 71 0.24 -18.09 0.42
CA GLY A 71 0.14 -16.71 0.90
C GLY A 71 -0.21 -15.78 -0.24
#